data_AF-A0A1B6IH79-F1
#
_entry.id   AF-A0A1B6IH79-F1
#
_cell.length_a   1.000
_cell.length_b   1.000
_cell.length_c   1.000
_cell.angle_alpha   90.00
_cell.angle_beta   90.00
_cell.angle_gamma   90.00
#
_symmetry.space_group_name_H-M   'P 1'
#
loop_
_entity.id
_entity.type
_entity.pdbx_description
1 polymer ?
#
loop_
_entity_poly.entity_id
_entity_poly.type
_entity_poly.pdbx_seq_one_letter_code
_entity_poly.pdbx_strand_id
1 'polypeptide(L)'
;PYRWPIWGGYLQLLAENYKFPYVAMHWMARRYKTEVLGMYMGPYPTVIACSQASVRDMLNHPNMQGRAEAFIPRNRDPDGVIRGQFFIDGHRWTEQRRFMLRNLRDFGFGTR
;
A
#
# COMPACT_ATOMS: atom_id res chain seq x y z
N PRO A 1 -12.06 -15.29 0.96
CA PRO A 1 -11.82 -15.52 2.41
C PRO A 1 -13.07 -15.13 3.20
N TYR A 2 -13.34 -15.80 4.32
CA TYR A 2 -14.55 -15.57 5.09
C TYR A 2 -14.50 -14.18 5.76
N ARG A 3 -15.62 -13.47 5.82
CA ARG A 3 -15.72 -12.13 6.42
C ARG A 3 -16.26 -12.22 7.84
N TRP A 4 -15.37 -12.33 8.84
CA TRP A 4 -15.79 -12.22 10.24
C TRP A 4 -16.16 -10.78 10.59
N PRO A 5 -17.15 -10.56 11.49
CA PRO A 5 -17.71 -9.24 11.74
C PRO A 5 -16.69 -8.20 12.19
N ILE A 6 -15.71 -8.60 13.02
CA ILE A 6 -14.73 -7.68 13.62
C ILE A 6 -13.38 -7.74 12.89
N TRP A 7 -12.92 -8.96 12.59
CA TRP A 7 -11.57 -9.19 12.07
C TRP A 7 -11.52 -9.35 10.55
N GLY A 8 -12.67 -9.43 9.88
CA GLY A 8 -12.73 -9.76 8.46
C GLY A 8 -12.09 -11.12 8.20
N GLY A 9 -11.15 -11.15 7.25
CA GLY A 9 -10.29 -12.29 6.95
C GLY A 9 -8.89 -12.21 7.60
N TYR A 10 -8.63 -11.24 8.48
CA TYR A 10 -7.30 -11.06 9.08
C TYR A 10 -6.87 -12.28 9.91
N LEU A 11 -7.79 -12.85 10.70
CA LEU A 11 -7.49 -14.06 11.48
C LEU A 11 -7.22 -15.27 10.58
N GLN A 12 -7.89 -15.37 9.43
CA GLN A 12 -7.60 -16.41 8.44
C GLN A 12 -6.17 -16.26 7.89
N LEU A 13 -5.73 -15.02 7.61
CA LEU A 13 -4.37 -14.74 7.16
C LEU A 13 -3.32 -15.13 8.22
N LEU A 14 -3.56 -14.77 9.48
CA LEU A 14 -2.66 -15.07 10.59
C LEU A 14 -2.59 -16.57 10.91
N ALA A 15 -3.71 -17.28 10.79
CA ALA A 15 -3.75 -18.72 10.97
C ALA A 15 -2.91 -19.47 9.93
N GLU A 16 -2.89 -18.96 8.69
CA GLU A 16 -2.12 -19.56 7.59
C GLU A 16 -0.61 -19.35 7.79
N ASN A 17 -0.20 -18.11 8.03
CA ASN A 17 1.19 -17.80 8.35
C ASN A 17 1.31 -16.52 9.18
N TYR A 18 1.48 -16.69 10.49
CA TYR A 18 1.65 -15.58 11.43
C TYR A 18 2.92 -14.77 11.16
N LYS A 19 4.01 -15.43 10.78
CA LYS A 19 5.32 -14.77 10.63
C LYS A 19 5.48 -14.04 9.30
N PHE A 20 4.90 -14.60 8.24
CA PHE A 20 5.07 -14.09 6.87
C PHE A 20 3.71 -13.95 6.17
N PRO A 21 2.97 -12.85 6.45
CA PRO A 21 1.63 -12.65 5.90
C PRO A 21 1.62 -12.58 4.36
N TYR A 22 2.67 -12.05 3.73
CA TYR A 22 2.75 -12.02 2.26
C TYR A 22 2.80 -13.42 1.63
N VAL A 23 3.42 -14.40 2.31
CA VAL A 23 3.44 -15.80 1.87
C VAL A 23 2.06 -16.41 2.00
N ALA A 24 1.36 -16.12 3.10
CA ALA A 24 -0.04 -16.54 3.27
C ALA A 24 -0.95 -15.95 2.19
N MET A 25 -0.83 -14.66 1.87
CA MET A 25 -1.61 -14.03 0.79
C MET A 25 -1.36 -14.71 -0.56
N HIS A 26 -0.09 -15.01 -0.87
CA HIS A 26 0.28 -15.68 -2.12
C HIS A 26 -0.24 -17.12 -2.16
N TRP A 27 -0.15 -17.84 -1.04
CA TRP A 27 -0.69 -19.19 -0.90
C TRP A 27 -2.21 -19.20 -1.07
N MET A 28 -2.92 -18.25 -0.45
CA MET A 28 -4.37 -18.11 -0.59
C MET A 28 -4.76 -17.82 -2.04
N ALA A 29 -4.05 -16.91 -2.72
CA ALA A 29 -4.30 -16.62 -4.14
C ALA A 29 -4.16 -17.87 -5.03
N ARG A 30 -3.13 -18.70 -4.79
CA ARG A 30 -2.98 -20.00 -5.46
C ARG A 30 -4.10 -20.97 -5.12
N ARG A 31 -4.53 -21.04 -3.85
CA ARG A 31 -5.60 -21.93 -3.39
C ARG A 31 -6.94 -21.61 -4.03
N TYR A 32 -7.23 -20.32 -4.24
CA TYR A 32 -8.44 -19.82 -4.89
C TYR A 32 -8.30 -19.73 -6.42
N LYS A 33 -7.11 -19.98 -6.98
CA LYS A 33 -6.79 -19.87 -8.41
C LYS A 33 -7.11 -18.48 -9.00
N THR A 34 -6.76 -17.41 -8.26
CA THR A 34 -6.95 -16.03 -8.71
C THR A 34 -5.65 -15.25 -8.71
N GLU A 35 -5.52 -14.29 -9.62
CA GLU A 35 -4.38 -13.36 -9.66
C GLU A 35 -4.53 -12.18 -8.70
N VAL A 36 -5.78 -11.83 -8.39
CA VAL A 36 -6.16 -10.78 -7.45
C VAL A 36 -7.00 -11.42 -6.35
N LEU A 37 -6.66 -11.12 -5.10
CA LEU A 37 -7.36 -11.61 -3.91
C LEU A 37 -8.09 -10.44 -3.24
N GLY A 38 -9.41 -10.53 -3.18
CA GLY A 38 -10.22 -9.62 -2.37
C GLY A 38 -10.44 -10.18 -0.97
N MET A 39 -10.12 -9.39 0.06
CA MET A 39 -10.39 -9.76 1.45
C MET A 39 -10.67 -8.56 2.34
N TYR A 40 -11.38 -8.78 3.44
CA TYR A 40 -11.57 -7.75 4.45
C TYR A 40 -10.42 -7.82 5.46
N MET A 41 -9.77 -6.69 5.73
CA MET A 41 -8.78 -6.54 6.80
C MET A 41 -9.42 -5.71 7.90
N GLY A 42 -10.00 -6.39 8.90
CA GLY A 42 -10.92 -5.75 9.84
C GLY A 42 -12.16 -5.18 9.11
N PRO A 43 -12.50 -3.88 9.28
CA PRO A 43 -13.63 -3.25 8.58
C PRO A 43 -13.29 -2.82 7.14
N TYR A 44 -12.01 -2.83 6.74
CA TYR A 44 -11.58 -2.27 5.46
C TYR A 44 -11.57 -3.32 4.35
N PRO A 45 -12.30 -3.10 3.23
CA PRO A 45 -12.17 -3.94 2.05
C PRO A 45 -10.79 -3.71 1.43
N THR A 46 -10.04 -4.80 1.25
CA THR A 46 -8.65 -4.78 0.76
C THR A 46 -8.55 -5.65 -0.48
N VAL A 47 -7.88 -5.11 -1.50
CA VAL A 47 -7.55 -5.83 -2.74
C VAL A 47 -6.05 -6.10 -2.74
N ILE A 48 -5.67 -7.34 -2.98
CA ILE A 48 -4.27 -7.79 -2.94
C ILE A 48 -3.93 -8.31 -4.33
N ALA A 49 -2.95 -7.67 -4.98
CA ALA A 49 -2.41 -8.13 -6.26
C ALA A 49 -1.31 -9.18 -6.01
N CYS A 50 -1.48 -10.39 -6.56
CA CYS A 50 -0.57 -11.52 -6.35
C CYS A 50 0.17 -11.96 -7.63
N SER A 51 -0.17 -11.41 -8.79
CA SER A 51 0.57 -11.63 -10.05
C SER A 51 1.39 -10.40 -10.44
N GLN A 52 2.47 -10.59 -11.20
CA GLN A 52 3.31 -9.49 -11.68
C GLN A 52 2.51 -8.50 -12.56
N ALA A 53 1.62 -9.03 -13.40
CA ALA A 53 0.76 -8.22 -14.26
C ALA A 53 -0.20 -7.36 -13.43
N SER A 54 -0.89 -7.95 -12.44
CA SER A 54 -1.79 -7.22 -11.55
C SER A 54 -1.06 -6.19 -10.70
N VAL A 55 0.14 -6.49 -10.21
CA VAL A 55 0.95 -5.53 -9.43
C VAL A 55 1.35 -4.34 -10.30
N ARG A 56 1.81 -4.59 -11.53
CA ARG A 56 2.18 -3.52 -12.46
C ARG A 56 0.98 -2.64 -12.82
N ASP A 57 -0.17 -3.24 -13.06
CA ASP A 57 -1.39 -2.49 -13.35
C ASP A 57 -1.80 -1.64 -12.15
N MET A 58 -1.90 -2.24 -10.96
CA MET A 58 -2.27 -1.56 -9.71
C MET A 58 -1.35 -0.37 -9.37
N LEU A 59 -0.04 -0.53 -9.53
CA LEU A 59 0.92 0.54 -9.23
C LEU A 59 0.89 1.70 -10.24
N ASN A 60 0.52 1.44 -11.49
CA ASN A 60 0.46 2.46 -12.53
C ASN A 60 -0.93 3.09 -12.68
N HIS A 61 -1.96 2.50 -12.07
CA HIS A 61 -3.34 2.96 -12.22
C HIS A 61 -3.59 4.26 -11.44
N PRO A 62 -4.02 5.37 -12.06
CA PRO A 62 -4.18 6.67 -11.39
C PRO A 62 -5.12 6.62 -10.16
N ASN A 63 -6.18 5.82 -10.23
CA ASN A 63 -7.15 5.70 -9.14
C ASN A 63 -6.60 4.95 -7.91
N MET A 64 -5.47 4.24 -8.06
CA MET A 64 -4.84 3.45 -7.00
C MET A 64 -3.58 4.13 -6.45
N GLN A 65 -3.27 5.34 -6.91
CA GLN A 65 -2.12 6.12 -6.47
C GLN A 65 -2.42 7.06 -5.29
N GLY A 66 -3.62 7.03 -4.72
CA GLY A 66 -3.95 7.82 -3.53
C GLY A 66 -3.22 7.30 -2.28
N ARG A 67 -2.86 8.20 -1.36
CA ARG A 67 -2.36 7.84 -0.03
C ARG A 67 -3.52 7.58 0.92
N ALA A 68 -3.40 6.51 1.70
CA ALA A 68 -4.35 6.22 2.75
C ALA A 68 -4.27 7.30 3.83
N GLU A 69 -5.43 7.86 4.18
CA GLU A 69 -5.52 8.73 5.35
C GLU A 69 -5.35 7.87 6.61
N ALA A 70 -4.19 8.02 7.25
CA ALA A 70 -3.87 7.29 8.46
C ALA A 70 -3.85 8.23 9.67
N PHE A 71 -4.17 7.69 10.84
CA PHE A 71 -4.13 8.41 12.12
C PHE A 71 -2.73 9.00 12.41
N ILE A 72 -1.68 8.25 12.08
CA ILE A 72 -0.29 8.61 12.35
C ILE A 72 0.11 9.92 11.63
N PRO A 73 -0.01 10.06 10.30
CA PRO A 73 0.37 11.30 9.62
C PRO A 73 -0.48 12.51 10.03
N ARG A 74 -1.72 12.30 10.51
CA ARG A 74 -2.59 13.39 10.98
C ARG A 74 -2.19 13.93 12.35
N ASN A 75 -1.66 13.07 13.22
CA ASN A 75 -1.26 13.45 14.59
C ASN A 75 0.23 13.76 14.75
N ARG A 76 1.03 13.50 13.70
CA ARG A 76 2.45 13.87 13.68
C ARG A 76 2.65 15.38 13.79
N ASP A 77 1.68 16.14 13.29
CA ASP A 77 1.84 17.56 13.09
C ASP A 77 0.96 18.38 14.05
N PRO A 78 1.53 19.32 14.83
CA PRO A 78 0.76 20.18 15.72
C PRO A 78 -0.32 21.00 15.01
N ASP A 79 -0.10 21.37 13.74
CA ASP A 79 -1.04 22.16 12.94
C ASP A 79 -2.12 21.29 12.27
N GLY A 80 -2.02 19.96 12.41
CA GLY A 80 -2.88 19.00 11.71
C GLY A 80 -2.66 18.95 10.19
N VAL A 81 -1.58 19.56 9.68
CA VAL A 81 -1.24 19.57 8.26
C VAL A 81 -0.42 18.33 7.93
N ILE A 82 -0.92 17.49 7.01
CA ILE A 82 -0.18 16.32 6.52
C ILE A 82 1.00 16.79 5.67
N ARG A 83 2.22 16.51 6.15
CA ARG A 83 3.50 16.86 5.49
C ARG A 83 4.29 15.59 5.15
N GLY A 84 5.15 15.70 4.13
CA GLY A 84 6.12 14.67 3.74
C GLY A 84 5.73 13.86 2.50
N GLN A 85 6.74 13.49 1.70
CA GLN A 85 6.59 12.87 0.38
C GLN A 85 5.76 11.58 0.37
N PHE A 86 5.74 10.83 1.47
CA PHE A 86 5.01 9.58 1.56
C PHE A 86 3.51 9.76 1.82
N PHE A 87 3.09 10.88 2.42
CA PHE A 87 1.73 11.06 2.93
C PHE A 87 0.90 12.07 2.12
N ILE A 88 1.53 12.91 1.32
CA ILE A 88 0.86 13.92 0.50
C ILE A 88 0.59 13.41 -0.92
N ASP A 89 -0.43 13.97 -1.56
CA ASP A 89 -0.78 13.72 -2.96
C ASP A 89 -0.87 15.03 -3.78
N GLY A 90 -1.02 14.89 -5.10
CA GLY A 90 -1.31 15.99 -6.02
C GLY A 90 -0.12 16.91 -6.31
N HIS A 91 -0.39 18.21 -6.44
CA HIS A 91 0.61 19.20 -6.84
C HIS A 91 1.78 19.29 -5.86
N ARG A 92 1.50 19.31 -4.55
CA ARG A 92 2.52 19.38 -3.50
C ARG A 92 3.47 18.18 -3.55
N TRP A 93 2.92 16.98 -3.79
CA TRP A 93 3.73 15.76 -3.96
C TRP A 93 4.67 15.87 -5.16
N THR A 94 4.18 16.41 -6.27
CA THR A 94 4.93 16.54 -7.53
C THR A 94 6.09 17.52 -7.40
N GLU A 95 5.88 18.66 -6.75
CA GLU A 95 6.93 19.66 -6.49
C GLU A 95 8.02 19.10 -5.58
N GLN A 96 7.63 18.52 -4.45
CA GLN A 96 8.59 17.94 -3.50
C GLN A 96 9.41 16.80 -4.14
N ARG A 97 8.77 15.95 -4.96
CA ARG A 97 9.46 14.89 -5.69
C ARG A 97 10.51 15.47 -6.63
N ARG A 98 10.15 16.47 -7.44
CA ARG A 98 11.07 17.11 -8.39
C ARG A 98 12.24 17.76 -7.67
N PHE A 99 11.96 18.49 -6.59
CA PHE A 99 12.98 19.10 -5.75
C PHE A 99 13.94 18.04 -5.19
N MET A 100 13.44 16.98 -4.57
CA MET A 100 14.29 15.93 -4.00
C MET A 100 15.11 15.21 -5.07
N LEU A 101 14.51 14.80 -6.19
CA LEU A 101 15.23 14.08 -7.24
C LEU A 101 16.34 14.94 -7.87
N ARG A 102 16.11 16.25 -8.02
CA ARG A 102 17.15 17.18 -8.49
C ARG A 102 18.33 17.23 -7.53
N ASN A 103 18.07 17.45 -6.24
CA ASN A 103 19.14 17.50 -5.23
C ASN A 103 19.87 16.15 -5.10
N LEU A 104 19.14 15.03 -5.12
CA LEU A 104 19.75 13.69 -5.07
C LEU A 104 20.70 13.46 -6.25
N ARG A 105 20.35 13.94 -7.45
CA ARG A 105 21.22 13.89 -8.62
C ARG A 105 22.48 14.75 -8.44
N ASP A 106 22.34 15.94 -7.86
CA ASP A 106 23.47 16.83 -7.56
C ASP A 106 24.42 16.19 -6.53
N PHE A 107 23.89 15.37 -5.61
CA PHE A 107 24.68 14.54 -4.69
C PHE A 107 25.29 13.27 -5.34
N GLY A 108 25.07 13.04 -6.63
CA GLY A 108 25.61 11.89 -7.37
C GLY A 108 24.74 10.64 -7.35
N PHE A 109 23.55 10.65 -6.74
CA PHE A 109 22.63 9.52 -6.82
C PHE A 109 22.05 9.39 -8.24
N GLY A 110 22.10 8.19 -8.82
CA GLY A 110 21.55 7.91 -10.16
C GLY A 110 22.35 8.50 -11.32
N THR A 111 23.63 8.85 -11.10
CA THR A 111 24.54 9.37 -12.15
C THR A 111 25.39 8.29 -12.83
N ARG A 112 24.99 7.02 -12.74
CA ARG A 112 25.62 5.89 -13.44
C ARG A 112 24.57 4.94 -13.98
#